data_AF-A0A4Y2R1W0-F1
#
_entry.id   AF-A0A4Y2R1W0-F1
#
_cell.length_a   1.000
_cell.length_b   1.000
_cell.length_c   1.000
_cell.angle_alpha   90.00
_cell.angle_beta   90.00
_cell.angle_gamma   90.00
#
_symmetry.space_group_name_H-M   'P 1'
#
loop_
_entity.id
_entity.type
_entity.pdbx_description
1 polymer ?
#
loop_
_entity_poly.entity_id
_entity_poly.type
_entity_poly.pdbx_seq_one_letter_code
_entity_poly.pdbx_strand_id
1 'polypeptide(L)'
;MQERFVELESCIRTTVALLDADLPHLTAGEWKTLQLLSKALKPFEDATAVASGENYATASLIIIIVNGLNDVCSKLLNSTDILQDNILKNTIEKLQQSLLNRLGDVENNILAKATFLDPRFKDAAFKNKIAAENVKRQLTNLVANMFHSTGNELLINNQATGSESDTQELTFSFWDSFDQRVSKHKPKGTASSRALLEINRYLEEGIISRKSDPL
;
A
#
# COMPACT_ATOMS: atom_id res chain seq x y z
N MET A 1 -0.81 25.73 -8.72
CA MET A 1 -0.99 26.80 -9.73
C MET A 1 -2.45 27.25 -9.83
N GLN A 2 -3.42 26.35 -10.02
CA GLN A 2 -4.84 26.71 -10.07
C GLN A 2 -5.36 27.32 -8.75
N GLU A 3 -5.04 26.73 -7.60
CA GLU A 3 -5.42 27.29 -6.29
C GLU A 3 -4.92 28.71 -6.12
N ARG A 4 -3.66 28.97 -6.46
CA ARG A 4 -3.08 30.31 -6.46
C ARG A 4 -3.81 31.29 -7.38
N PHE A 5 -4.26 30.84 -8.54
CA PHE A 5 -5.05 31.68 -9.46
C PHE A 5 -6.41 32.06 -8.85
N VAL A 6 -7.07 31.11 -8.18
CA VAL A 6 -8.32 31.33 -7.45
C VAL A 6 -8.13 32.28 -6.26
N GLU A 7 -7.05 32.15 -5.50
CA GLU A 7 -6.71 33.08 -4.39
C GLU A 7 -6.57 34.53 -4.85
N LEU A 8 -6.06 34.72 -6.07
CA LEU A 8 -5.80 36.03 -6.66
C LEU A 8 -7.04 36.63 -7.36
N GLU A 9 -8.22 36.00 -7.26
CA GLU A 9 -9.45 36.44 -7.93
C GLU A 9 -9.73 37.94 -7.72
N SER A 10 -9.64 38.42 -6.48
CA SER A 10 -9.89 39.83 -6.14
C SER A 10 -8.89 40.77 -6.82
N CYS A 11 -7.60 40.48 -6.71
CA CYS A 11 -6.53 41.26 -7.34
C CYS A 11 -6.65 41.27 -8.87
N ILE A 12 -6.96 40.11 -9.48
CA ILE A 12 -7.14 39.97 -10.93
C ILE A 12 -8.33 40.83 -11.37
N ARG A 13 -9.49 40.71 -10.71
CA ARG A 13 -10.69 41.49 -11.04
C ARG A 13 -10.45 43.00 -10.90
N THR A 14 -9.81 43.44 -9.83
CA THR A 14 -9.49 44.87 -9.64
C THR A 14 -8.53 45.38 -10.70
N THR A 15 -7.48 44.61 -11.01
CA THR A 15 -6.48 45.02 -12.01
C THR A 15 -7.09 45.09 -13.41
N VAL A 16 -7.92 44.11 -13.79
CA VAL A 16 -8.66 44.13 -15.06
C VAL A 16 -9.63 45.31 -15.13
N ALA A 17 -10.29 45.68 -14.03
CA ALA A 17 -11.16 46.86 -14.00
C ALA A 17 -10.40 48.19 -14.10
N LEU A 18 -9.12 48.23 -13.69
CA LEU A 18 -8.27 49.43 -13.76
C LEU A 18 -7.58 49.58 -15.12
N LEU A 19 -7.28 48.47 -15.79
CA LEU A 19 -6.75 48.47 -17.14
C LEU A 19 -7.91 48.80 -18.08
N ASP A 20 -7.92 50.02 -18.62
CA ASP A 20 -8.87 50.48 -19.64
C ASP A 20 -8.64 49.77 -20.99
N ALA A 21 -8.73 48.44 -20.98
CA ALA A 21 -8.43 47.53 -22.05
C ALA A 21 -9.44 46.38 -22.04
N ASP A 22 -9.93 46.00 -23.23
CA ASP A 22 -10.85 44.87 -23.39
C ASP A 22 -10.09 43.55 -23.23
N LEU A 23 -9.95 43.10 -21.99
CA LEU A 23 -9.28 41.86 -21.62
C LEU A 23 -10.30 40.72 -21.46
N PRO A 24 -9.93 39.47 -21.84
CA PRO A 24 -10.73 38.30 -21.50
C PRO A 24 -10.93 38.22 -19.99
N HIS A 25 -12.18 38.10 -19.55
CA HIS A 25 -12.53 37.98 -18.16
C HIS A 25 -13.38 36.73 -17.94
N LEU A 26 -13.17 36.08 -16.79
CA LEU A 26 -13.99 34.96 -16.37
C LEU A 26 -15.30 35.47 -15.76
N THR A 27 -16.39 34.85 -16.14
CA THR A 27 -17.72 35.05 -15.55
C THR A 27 -17.75 34.58 -14.10
N ALA A 28 -18.71 35.06 -13.32
CA ALA A 28 -18.90 34.60 -11.94
C ALA A 28 -19.11 33.07 -11.84
N GLY A 29 -19.76 32.47 -12.85
CA GLY A 29 -19.93 31.02 -12.96
C GLY A 29 -18.59 30.30 -13.12
N GLU A 30 -17.73 30.75 -14.02
CA GLU A 30 -16.42 30.14 -14.26
C GLU A 30 -15.48 30.24 -13.03
N TRP A 31 -15.52 31.36 -12.31
CA TRP A 31 -14.80 31.46 -11.03
C TRP A 31 -15.30 30.44 -10.00
N LYS A 32 -16.61 30.26 -9.90
CA LYS A 32 -17.21 29.22 -9.04
C LYS A 32 -16.80 27.81 -9.48
N THR A 33 -16.83 27.52 -10.78
CA THR A 33 -16.33 26.26 -11.37
C THR A 33 -14.87 26.01 -10.98
N LEU A 34 -13.99 27.02 -11.11
CA LEU A 34 -12.57 26.89 -10.74
C LEU A 34 -12.36 26.62 -9.24
N GLN A 35 -13.15 27.26 -8.37
CA GLN A 35 -13.12 27.00 -6.93
C GLN A 35 -13.54 25.57 -6.60
N LEU A 36 -14.63 25.09 -7.20
CA LEU A 36 -15.11 23.71 -7.03
C LEU A 36 -14.11 22.70 -7.58
N LEU A 37 -13.50 22.98 -8.74
CA LEU A 37 -12.51 22.11 -9.36
C LEU A 37 -11.26 21.99 -8.48
N SER A 38 -10.81 23.10 -7.86
CA SER A 38 -9.67 23.07 -6.92
C SER A 38 -9.95 22.14 -5.73
N LYS A 39 -11.17 22.21 -5.17
CA LYS A 39 -11.61 21.29 -4.09
C LYS A 39 -11.67 19.84 -4.55
N ALA A 40 -12.15 19.58 -5.77
CA ALA A 40 -12.24 18.24 -6.34
C ALA A 40 -10.86 17.61 -6.64
N LEU A 41 -9.88 18.42 -7.00
CA LEU A 41 -8.51 17.98 -7.30
C LEU A 41 -7.64 17.82 -6.04
N LYS A 42 -7.99 18.47 -4.92
CA LYS A 42 -7.20 18.41 -3.68
C LYS A 42 -6.87 16.98 -3.20
N PRO A 43 -7.81 16.01 -3.21
CA PRO A 43 -7.51 14.63 -2.83
C PRO A 43 -6.46 13.95 -3.74
N PHE A 44 -6.39 14.32 -5.01
CA PHE A 44 -5.40 13.80 -5.96
C PHE A 44 -4.02 14.39 -5.72
N GLU A 45 -3.96 15.67 -5.37
CA GLU A 45 -2.72 16.31 -4.94
C GLU A 45 -2.20 15.63 -3.67
N ASP A 46 -3.04 15.47 -2.65
CA ASP A 46 -2.66 14.84 -1.38
C ASP A 46 -2.19 13.38 -1.61
N ALA A 47 -2.90 12.63 -2.46
CA ALA A 47 -2.50 11.28 -2.85
C ALA A 47 -1.16 11.24 -3.58
N THR A 48 -0.89 12.21 -4.47
CA THR A 48 0.37 12.30 -5.22
C THR A 48 1.52 12.68 -4.28
N ALA A 49 1.29 13.57 -3.33
CA ALA A 49 2.28 13.92 -2.30
C ALA A 49 2.64 12.71 -1.44
N VAL A 50 1.64 11.89 -1.08
CA VAL A 50 1.88 10.64 -0.35
C VAL A 50 2.62 9.61 -1.22
N ALA A 51 2.23 9.44 -2.47
CA ALA A 51 2.89 8.49 -3.38
C ALA A 51 4.34 8.91 -3.72
N SER A 52 4.65 10.21 -3.64
CA SER A 52 5.97 10.78 -3.94
C SER A 52 6.86 10.89 -2.70
N GLY A 53 6.42 10.41 -1.54
CA GLY A 53 7.24 10.39 -0.34
C GLY A 53 8.41 9.40 -0.47
N GLU A 54 9.55 9.76 0.10
CA GLU A 54 10.76 8.93 0.07
C GLU A 54 11.12 8.29 1.42
N ASN A 55 10.53 8.79 2.51
CA ASN A 55 10.87 8.37 3.88
C ASN A 55 10.02 7.20 4.42
N TYR A 56 9.25 6.53 3.57
CA TYR A 56 8.41 5.39 3.94
C TYR A 56 8.12 4.48 2.75
N ALA A 57 7.69 3.25 3.03
CA ALA A 57 7.28 2.31 2.00
C ALA A 57 6.01 2.81 1.28
N THR A 58 6.16 3.30 0.05
CA THR A 58 5.05 3.82 -0.77
C THR A 58 4.26 2.70 -1.47
N ALA A 59 4.90 1.56 -1.76
CA ALA A 59 4.28 0.45 -2.49
C ALA A 59 3.04 -0.13 -1.77
N SER A 60 3.07 -0.19 -0.43
CA SER A 60 1.94 -0.69 0.38
C SER A 60 0.77 0.29 0.48
N LEU A 61 0.95 1.55 0.04
CA LEU A 61 -0.07 2.59 0.10
C LEU A 61 -0.90 2.70 -1.19
N ILE A 62 -0.38 2.19 -2.31
CA ILE A 62 -0.98 2.44 -3.64
C ILE A 62 -2.41 1.90 -3.72
N ILE A 63 -2.70 0.70 -3.19
CA ILE A 63 -4.06 0.14 -3.18
C ILE A 63 -5.00 1.03 -2.35
N ILE A 64 -4.55 1.50 -1.18
CA ILE A 64 -5.31 2.40 -0.31
C ILE A 64 -5.63 3.71 -1.02
N ILE A 65 -4.63 4.28 -1.71
CA ILE A 65 -4.76 5.53 -2.47
C ILE A 65 -5.79 5.35 -3.61
N VAL A 66 -5.66 4.30 -4.42
CA VAL A 66 -6.56 4.04 -5.55
C VAL A 66 -8.00 3.81 -5.06
N ASN A 67 -8.16 3.00 -4.02
CA ASN A 67 -9.47 2.72 -3.45
C ASN A 67 -10.11 3.99 -2.87
N GLY A 68 -9.33 4.81 -2.15
CA GLY A 68 -9.78 6.08 -1.60
C GLY A 68 -10.13 7.13 -2.65
N LEU A 69 -9.31 7.28 -3.71
CA LEU A 69 -9.60 8.21 -4.80
C LEU A 69 -10.87 7.82 -5.57
N ASN A 70 -11.09 6.53 -5.82
CA ASN A 70 -12.34 6.05 -6.42
C ASN A 70 -13.57 6.37 -5.56
N ASP A 71 -13.46 6.24 -4.23
CA ASP A 71 -14.53 6.60 -3.30
C ASP A 71 -14.78 8.11 -3.28
N VAL A 72 -13.72 8.91 -3.35
CA VAL A 72 -13.82 10.38 -3.48
C VAL A 72 -14.52 10.75 -4.78
N CYS A 73 -14.12 10.22 -5.93
CA CYS A 73 -14.79 10.44 -7.21
C CYS A 73 -16.29 10.10 -7.13
N SER A 74 -16.62 8.95 -6.56
CA SER A 74 -18.01 8.50 -6.41
C SER A 74 -18.83 9.46 -5.53
N LYS A 75 -18.25 9.93 -4.41
CA LYS A 75 -18.88 10.93 -3.53
C LYS A 75 -19.07 12.27 -4.24
N LEU A 76 -18.07 12.72 -5.00
CA LEU A 76 -18.13 13.96 -5.76
C LEU A 76 -19.23 13.91 -6.84
N LEU A 77 -19.34 12.80 -7.58
CA LEU A 77 -20.38 12.61 -8.59
C LEU A 77 -21.80 12.54 -8.00
N ASN A 78 -21.94 12.25 -6.70
CA ASN A 78 -23.22 12.26 -6.00
C ASN A 78 -23.52 13.62 -5.32
N SER A 79 -22.61 14.59 -5.38
CA SER A 79 -22.80 15.92 -4.79
C SER A 79 -23.68 16.80 -5.67
N THR A 80 -24.68 17.47 -5.08
CA THR A 80 -25.61 18.36 -5.78
C THR A 80 -24.91 19.52 -6.48
N ASP A 81 -23.86 20.10 -5.87
CA ASP A 81 -23.12 21.23 -6.44
C ASP A 81 -22.33 20.83 -7.70
N ILE A 82 -21.89 19.58 -7.77
CA ILE A 82 -21.10 19.03 -8.87
C ILE A 82 -22.01 18.56 -10.01
N LEU A 83 -23.18 18.00 -9.68
CA LEU A 83 -24.16 17.55 -10.67
C LEU A 83 -24.72 18.70 -11.53
N GLN A 84 -24.73 19.92 -11.00
CA GLN A 84 -25.19 21.11 -11.73
C GLN A 84 -24.14 21.69 -12.69
N ASP A 85 -22.87 21.28 -12.56
CA ASP A 85 -21.77 21.76 -13.40
C ASP A 85 -21.25 20.63 -14.31
N ASN A 86 -21.65 20.70 -15.59
CA ASN A 86 -21.30 19.70 -16.60
C ASN A 86 -19.78 19.58 -16.82
N ILE A 87 -19.02 20.67 -16.65
CA ILE A 87 -17.56 20.67 -16.84
C ILE A 87 -16.90 19.91 -15.70
N LEU A 88 -17.31 20.18 -14.46
CA LEU A 88 -16.80 19.44 -13.30
C LEU A 88 -17.15 17.96 -13.38
N LYS A 89 -18.41 17.64 -13.69
CA LYS A 89 -18.87 16.26 -13.81
C LYS A 89 -18.02 15.48 -14.81
N ASN A 90 -17.86 16.00 -16.04
CA ASN A 90 -17.05 15.37 -17.09
C ASN A 90 -15.58 15.22 -16.65
N THR A 91 -15.02 16.23 -15.97
CA THR A 91 -13.66 16.16 -15.44
C THR A 91 -13.50 15.02 -14.43
N ILE A 92 -14.42 14.89 -13.47
CA ILE A 92 -14.37 13.85 -12.45
C ILE A 92 -14.58 12.46 -13.07
N GLU A 93 -15.49 12.32 -14.03
CA GLU A 93 -15.69 11.07 -14.79
C GLU A 93 -14.39 10.68 -15.52
N LYS A 94 -13.71 11.62 -16.19
CA LYS A 94 -12.42 11.37 -16.84
C LYS A 94 -11.32 10.97 -15.85
N LEU A 95 -11.28 11.58 -14.67
CA LEU A 95 -10.33 11.21 -13.62
C LEU A 95 -10.59 9.78 -13.13
N GLN A 96 -11.85 9.44 -12.87
CA GLN A 96 -12.23 8.09 -12.44
C GLN A 96 -11.92 7.04 -13.52
N GLN A 97 -12.22 7.33 -14.78
CA GLN A 97 -11.86 6.44 -15.90
C GLN A 97 -10.34 6.30 -16.03
N SER A 98 -9.58 7.37 -15.82
CA SER A 98 -8.12 7.31 -15.86
C SER A 98 -7.53 6.47 -14.73
N LEU A 99 -8.11 6.54 -13.53
CA LEU A 99 -7.75 5.67 -12.40
C LEU A 99 -8.02 4.20 -12.76
N LEU A 100 -9.19 3.88 -13.31
CA LEU A 100 -9.52 2.52 -13.71
C LEU A 100 -8.57 2.01 -14.81
N ASN A 101 -8.33 2.80 -15.85
CA ASN A 101 -7.52 2.38 -16.99
C ASN A 101 -6.03 2.16 -16.63
N ARG A 102 -5.49 2.97 -15.72
CA ARG A 102 -4.06 2.93 -15.37
C ARG A 102 -3.76 2.14 -14.11
N LEU A 103 -4.70 2.11 -13.17
CA LEU A 103 -4.53 1.58 -11.82
C LEU A 103 -5.67 0.64 -11.41
N GLY A 104 -6.49 0.15 -12.34
CA GLY A 104 -7.61 -0.75 -12.03
C GLY A 104 -7.19 -2.13 -11.53
N ASP A 105 -6.00 -2.60 -11.88
CA ASP A 105 -5.50 -3.95 -11.53
C ASP A 105 -4.46 -3.95 -10.40
N VAL A 106 -4.44 -2.90 -9.57
CA VAL A 106 -3.46 -2.78 -8.47
C VAL A 106 -3.58 -3.87 -7.40
N GLU A 107 -4.76 -4.48 -7.24
CA GLU A 107 -4.98 -5.56 -6.27
C GLU A 107 -4.46 -6.93 -6.74
N ASN A 108 -4.02 -7.09 -8.00
CA ASN A 108 -3.54 -8.38 -8.54
C ASN A 108 -2.03 -8.39 -8.90
N ASN A 109 -1.28 -7.35 -8.55
CA ASN A 109 0.14 -7.24 -8.87
C ASN A 109 1.05 -7.28 -7.61
N ILE A 110 2.33 -6.94 -7.76
CA ILE A 110 3.30 -6.95 -6.65
C ILE A 110 2.92 -6.01 -5.48
N LEU A 111 2.20 -4.91 -5.76
CA LEU A 111 1.72 -3.96 -4.76
C LEU A 111 0.72 -4.61 -3.81
N ALA A 112 -0.03 -5.62 -4.28
CA ALA A 112 -0.93 -6.40 -3.46
C ALA A 112 -0.19 -7.14 -2.33
N LYS A 113 0.95 -7.74 -2.62
CA LYS A 113 1.79 -8.39 -1.60
C LYS A 113 2.34 -7.37 -0.60
N ALA A 114 2.86 -6.24 -1.10
CA ALA A 114 3.38 -5.17 -0.24
C ALA A 114 2.30 -4.61 0.69
N THR A 115 1.09 -4.39 0.18
CA THR A 115 -0.05 -3.90 0.97
C THR A 115 -0.52 -4.92 1.99
N PHE A 116 -0.59 -6.19 1.61
CA PHE A 116 -1.03 -7.27 2.50
C PHE A 116 -0.05 -7.50 3.66
N LEU A 117 1.26 -7.38 3.40
CA LEU A 117 2.31 -7.50 4.42
C LEU A 117 2.49 -6.25 5.28
N ASP A 118 1.77 -5.17 4.99
CA ASP A 118 1.79 -3.97 5.83
C ASP A 118 0.80 -4.13 7.00
N PRO A 119 1.26 -4.14 8.26
CA PRO A 119 0.41 -4.39 9.43
C PRO A 119 -0.66 -3.32 9.65
N ARG A 120 -0.53 -2.15 8.98
CA ARG A 120 -1.53 -1.06 9.01
C ARG A 120 -2.74 -1.35 8.13
N PHE A 121 -2.66 -2.29 7.19
CA PHE A 121 -3.71 -2.51 6.19
C PHE A 121 -4.13 -3.96 6.05
N LYS A 122 -3.18 -4.90 5.94
CA LYS A 122 -3.45 -6.34 5.79
C LYS A 122 -4.46 -6.63 4.64
N ASP A 123 -5.32 -7.62 4.82
CA ASP A 123 -6.40 -7.98 3.90
C ASP A 123 -7.58 -6.97 3.92
N ALA A 124 -7.65 -6.10 4.94
CA ALA A 124 -8.66 -5.05 5.04
C ALA A 124 -8.50 -3.96 3.97
N ALA A 125 -7.31 -3.82 3.38
CA ALA A 125 -7.02 -2.91 2.27
C ALA A 125 -7.82 -3.19 1.00
N PHE A 126 -8.22 -4.45 0.81
CA PHE A 126 -8.70 -4.99 -0.45
C PHE A 126 -10.22 -4.87 -0.57
N LYS A 127 -10.66 -4.25 -1.68
CA LYS A 127 -12.07 -4.28 -2.09
C LYS A 127 -12.42 -5.63 -2.71
N ASN A 128 -11.53 -6.22 -3.50
CA ASN A 128 -11.71 -7.55 -4.06
C ASN A 128 -11.20 -8.63 -3.10
N LYS A 129 -12.13 -9.30 -2.41
CA LYS A 129 -11.79 -10.39 -1.48
C LYS A 129 -11.15 -11.60 -2.16
N ILE A 130 -11.43 -11.84 -3.45
CA ILE A 130 -10.77 -12.89 -4.22
C ILE A 130 -9.29 -12.56 -4.43
N ALA A 131 -8.97 -11.28 -4.67
CA ALA A 131 -7.59 -10.83 -4.82
C ALA A 131 -6.81 -11.00 -3.49
N ALA A 132 -7.41 -10.61 -2.36
CA ALA A 132 -6.81 -10.81 -1.03
C ALA A 132 -6.50 -12.29 -0.74
N GLU A 133 -7.45 -13.19 -1.02
CA GLU A 133 -7.24 -14.64 -0.84
C GLU A 133 -6.16 -15.20 -1.78
N ASN A 134 -6.07 -14.69 -3.01
CA ASN A 134 -5.01 -15.07 -3.93
C ASN A 134 -3.63 -14.63 -3.39
N VAL A 135 -3.52 -13.41 -2.86
CA VAL A 135 -2.28 -12.91 -2.23
C VAL A 135 -1.92 -13.77 -1.02
N LYS A 136 -2.89 -14.08 -0.15
CA LYS A 136 -2.71 -14.97 1.01
C LYS A 136 -2.13 -16.33 0.59
N ARG A 137 -2.71 -16.95 -0.45
CA ARG A 137 -2.22 -18.22 -1.00
C ARG A 137 -0.80 -18.11 -1.55
N GLN A 138 -0.50 -17.04 -2.31
CA GLN A 138 0.83 -16.81 -2.85
C GLN A 138 1.88 -16.63 -1.76
N LEU A 139 1.59 -15.84 -0.73
CA LEU A 139 2.48 -15.62 0.42
C LEU A 139 2.68 -16.90 1.22
N THR A 140 1.61 -17.68 1.44
CA THR A 140 1.70 -18.98 2.12
C THR A 140 2.65 -19.92 1.37
N ASN A 141 2.56 -19.97 0.03
CA ASN A 141 3.47 -20.79 -0.79
C ASN A 141 4.93 -20.28 -0.73
N LEU A 142 5.12 -18.96 -0.74
CA LEU A 142 6.46 -18.36 -0.59
C LEU A 142 7.09 -18.74 0.76
N VAL A 143 6.33 -18.62 1.85
CA VAL A 143 6.78 -19.00 3.19
C VAL A 143 7.03 -20.51 3.30
N ALA A 144 6.18 -21.35 2.70
CA ALA A 144 6.40 -22.79 2.66
C ALA A 144 7.71 -23.16 1.94
N ASN A 145 8.01 -22.49 0.82
CA ASN A 145 9.25 -22.69 0.07
C ASN A 145 10.48 -22.25 0.87
N MET A 146 10.39 -21.18 1.66
CA MET A 146 11.49 -20.76 2.54
C MET A 146 11.83 -21.84 3.57
N PHE A 147 10.82 -22.49 4.18
CA PHE A 147 11.07 -23.60 5.12
C PHE A 147 11.79 -24.80 4.47
N HIS A 148 11.54 -25.07 3.19
CA HIS A 148 12.25 -26.11 2.45
C HIS A 148 13.72 -25.75 2.19
N SER A 149 14.00 -24.48 1.85
CA SER A 149 15.37 -24.00 1.61
C SER A 149 16.21 -23.93 2.90
N THR A 150 15.65 -23.43 4.00
CA THR A 150 16.37 -23.35 5.29
C THR A 150 16.70 -24.74 5.86
N GLY A 151 15.86 -25.75 5.57
CA GLY A 151 16.17 -27.14 5.90
C GLY A 151 17.39 -27.69 5.17
N ASN A 152 17.72 -27.18 3.97
CA ASN A 152 18.91 -27.57 3.21
C ASN A 152 20.15 -26.77 3.61
N GLU A 153 20.03 -25.48 3.96
CA GLU A 153 21.19 -24.68 4.40
C GLU A 153 21.75 -25.11 5.76
N LEU A 154 20.89 -25.53 6.70
CA LEU A 154 21.33 -26.08 7.99
C LEU A 154 22.06 -27.42 7.85
N LEU A 155 21.83 -28.17 6.78
CA LEU A 155 22.55 -29.41 6.48
C LEU A 155 23.95 -29.13 5.90
N ILE A 156 24.15 -28.00 5.22
CA ILE A 156 25.43 -27.61 4.62
C ILE A 156 26.34 -26.93 5.67
N ASN A 157 25.80 -26.08 6.54
CA ASN A 157 26.61 -25.43 7.60
C ASN A 157 27.04 -26.37 8.73
N ASN A 158 26.36 -27.50 8.93
CA ASN A 158 26.80 -28.53 9.87
C ASN A 158 27.95 -29.41 9.33
N GLN A 159 28.41 -29.20 8.09
CA GLN A 159 29.63 -29.83 7.56
C GLN A 159 30.86 -28.90 7.60
N ALA A 160 30.72 -27.65 8.06
CA ALA A 160 31.80 -26.66 8.13
C ALA A 160 32.36 -26.43 9.55
N THR A 161 32.14 -27.36 10.48
CA THR A 161 32.83 -27.40 11.78
C THR A 161 33.59 -28.73 11.91
N GLY A 162 34.71 -28.79 11.22
CA GLY A 162 35.63 -29.92 11.33
C GLY A 162 37.00 -29.56 10.76
N SER A 163 37.85 -28.95 11.57
CA SER A 163 39.27 -29.31 11.75
C SER A 163 40.05 -28.19 12.42
N GLU A 164 40.02 -28.15 13.76
CA GLU A 164 41.22 -27.79 14.52
C GLU A 164 41.50 -28.92 15.51
N SER A 165 42.78 -29.23 15.60
CA SER A 165 43.43 -30.43 16.11
C SER A 165 43.44 -30.57 17.64
N ASP A 166 43.50 -31.84 18.07
CA ASP A 166 44.20 -32.36 19.26
C ASP A 166 43.81 -31.86 20.65
N THR A 167 42.80 -32.50 21.24
CA THR A 167 42.88 -33.35 22.45
C THR A 167 41.46 -33.74 22.86
N GLN A 168 41.07 -35.01 22.65
CA GLN A 168 39.78 -35.50 23.15
C GLN A 168 39.87 -35.76 24.65
N GLU A 169 39.63 -34.73 25.46
CA GLU A 169 39.06 -34.98 26.79
C GLU A 169 37.63 -35.48 26.59
N LEU A 170 37.33 -36.68 27.09
CA LEU A 170 35.97 -37.21 27.13
C LEU A 170 35.17 -36.40 28.16
N THR A 171 34.63 -35.25 27.72
CA THR A 171 33.73 -34.44 28.52
C THR A 171 32.34 -35.06 28.46
N PHE A 172 31.89 -35.71 29.54
CA PHE A 172 30.53 -36.22 29.66
C PHE A 172 29.60 -35.09 30.12
N SER A 173 28.69 -34.64 29.26
CA SER A 173 27.69 -33.64 29.61
C SER A 173 26.34 -34.31 29.84
N PHE A 174 25.63 -33.93 30.91
CA PHE A 174 24.26 -34.43 31.10
C PHE A 174 23.31 -33.98 29.98
N TRP A 175 23.67 -32.93 29.23
CA TRP A 175 22.93 -32.43 28.08
C TRP A 175 23.06 -33.33 26.84
N ASP A 176 24.08 -34.19 26.75
CA ASP A 176 24.36 -34.99 25.54
C ASP A 176 23.12 -35.77 25.08
N SER A 177 22.40 -36.39 26.02
CA SER A 177 21.16 -37.12 25.72
C SER A 177 19.99 -36.23 25.29
N PHE A 178 19.95 -34.99 25.78
CA PHE A 178 18.92 -34.02 25.42
C PHE A 178 19.22 -33.40 24.06
N ASP A 179 20.46 -32.95 23.83
CA ASP A 179 20.90 -32.37 22.57
C ASP A 179 20.79 -33.39 21.42
N GLN A 180 21.07 -34.68 21.70
CA GLN A 180 20.83 -35.76 20.74
C GLN A 180 19.33 -35.99 20.44
N ARG A 181 18.43 -35.74 21.40
CA ARG A 181 16.98 -35.79 21.17
C ARG A 181 16.48 -34.56 20.40
N VAL A 182 17.02 -33.38 20.71
CA VAL A 182 16.67 -32.11 20.06
C VAL A 182 17.15 -32.09 18.61
N SER A 183 18.38 -32.54 18.33
CA SER A 183 18.91 -32.66 16.96
C SER A 183 18.09 -33.60 16.07
N LYS A 184 17.47 -34.64 16.65
CA LYS A 184 16.54 -35.54 15.95
C LYS A 184 15.11 -35.03 15.90
N HIS A 185 14.79 -33.96 16.63
CA HIS A 185 13.45 -33.43 16.70
C HIS A 185 13.11 -32.69 15.40
N LYS A 186 12.14 -33.21 14.66
CA LYS A 186 11.58 -32.52 13.49
C LYS A 186 10.40 -31.67 13.91
N PRO A 187 10.28 -30.43 13.39
CA PRO A 187 9.11 -29.60 13.61
C PRO A 187 7.83 -30.36 13.25
N LYS A 188 6.78 -30.20 14.06
CA LYS A 188 5.47 -30.80 13.76
C LYS A 188 4.80 -30.08 12.58
N GLY A 189 4.19 -30.86 11.69
CA GLY A 189 3.46 -30.36 10.52
C GLY A 189 4.31 -30.24 9.25
N THR A 190 3.64 -30.08 8.11
CA THR A 190 4.30 -29.83 6.82
C THR A 190 4.75 -28.37 6.74
N ALA A 191 5.68 -28.07 5.82
CA ALA A 191 6.08 -26.68 5.55
C ALA A 191 4.86 -25.81 5.19
N SER A 192 3.94 -26.34 4.39
CA SER A 192 2.69 -25.67 4.01
C SER A 192 1.77 -25.41 5.21
N SER A 193 1.58 -26.37 6.13
CA SER A 193 0.72 -26.15 7.30
C SER A 193 1.32 -25.12 8.25
N ARG A 194 2.65 -25.11 8.40
CA ARG A 194 3.36 -24.12 9.23
C ARG A 194 3.29 -22.73 8.61
N ALA A 195 3.50 -22.62 7.30
CA ALA A 195 3.37 -21.37 6.57
C ALA A 195 1.96 -20.78 6.68
N LEU A 196 0.94 -21.63 6.51
CA LEU A 196 -0.45 -21.21 6.63
C LEU A 196 -0.77 -20.70 8.04
N LEU A 197 -0.27 -21.39 9.07
CA LEU A 197 -0.46 -20.99 10.46
C LEU A 197 0.21 -19.64 10.75
N GLU A 198 1.42 -19.40 10.24
CA GLU A 198 2.12 -18.13 10.44
C GLU A 198 1.39 -16.96 9.76
N ILE A 199 0.95 -17.14 8.50
CA ILE A 199 0.17 -16.12 7.78
C ILE A 199 -1.16 -15.84 8.49
N ASN A 200 -1.85 -16.87 8.99
CA ASN A 200 -3.09 -16.67 9.75
C ASN A 200 -2.83 -15.94 11.07
N ARG A 201 -1.75 -16.27 11.80
CA ARG A 201 -1.38 -15.57 13.04
C ARG A 201 -1.15 -14.08 12.78
N TYR A 202 -0.42 -13.75 11.71
CA TYR A 202 -0.21 -12.37 11.29
C TYR A 202 -1.54 -11.65 10.98
N LEU A 203 -2.50 -12.31 10.32
CA LEU A 203 -3.82 -11.72 10.04
C LEU A 203 -4.68 -11.54 11.30
N GLU A 204 -4.53 -12.42 12.29
CA GLU A 204 -5.26 -12.35 13.57
C GLU A 204 -4.74 -11.21 14.48
N GLU A 205 -3.49 -10.78 14.30
CA GLU A 205 -2.97 -9.61 15.01
C GLU A 205 -3.77 -8.35 14.64
N GLY A 206 -3.98 -7.45 15.61
CA GLY A 206 -4.72 -6.21 15.39
C GLY A 206 -4.08 -5.32 14.32
N ILE A 207 -4.90 -4.61 13.55
CA ILE A 207 -4.43 -3.57 12.64
C ILE A 207 -3.89 -2.39 13.45
N ILE A 208 -2.66 -1.96 13.15
CA ILE A 208 -2.03 -0.81 13.82
C ILE A 208 -2.43 0.51 13.15
N SER A 209 -2.16 1.64 13.80
CA SER A 209 -2.49 2.96 13.27
C SER A 209 -1.78 3.23 11.93
N ARG A 210 -2.50 3.83 10.97
CA ARG A 210 -1.93 4.25 9.67
C ARG A 210 -0.73 5.21 9.79
N LYS A 211 -0.59 5.90 10.93
CA LYS A 211 0.49 6.86 11.19
C LYS A 211 1.70 6.22 11.89
N SER A 212 1.60 4.97 12.31
CA SER A 212 2.72 4.23 12.90
C SER A 212 3.71 3.80 11.83
N ASP A 213 4.96 3.56 12.25
CA ASP A 213 5.96 2.89 11.42
C ASP A 213 5.54 1.42 11.22
N PRO A 214 5.45 0.93 9.96
CA PRO A 214 5.15 -0.47 9.68
C PRO A 214 6.37 -1.40 9.81
N LEU A 215 7.60 -0.87 9.99
CA LEU A 215 8.85 -1.62 10.12
C LEU A 215 9.32 -1.76 11.59
#